data_AF-W1DU82-F1
#
_entry.id   AF-W1DU82-F1
#
_cell.length_a   1.000
_cell.length_b   1.000
_cell.length_c   1.000
_cell.angle_alpha   90.00
_cell.angle_beta   90.00
_cell.angle_gamma   90.00
#
_symmetry.space_group_name_H-M   'P 1'
#
loop_
_entity.id
_entity.type
_entity.pdbx_description
1 polymer ?
#
loop_
_entity_poly.entity_id
_entity_poly.type
_entity_poly.pdbx_seq_one_letter_code
_entity_poly.pdbx_strand_id
1 'polypeptide(L)'
;MSGANASGYLESRTMKTETPTVKMVAIAADEAGQRIDNFLRTQLKGVPKSMIYRILRKGEVRVNKKRVKPEYKLEAGDEVRIPPVRVAEREEEAVSPHLQKVAALSEVILYEDDHILVLNKPSGTAVHGGSGLSFGVIEGLRALRPEARFLELVHRLDRDTSGVLLVAKKRSALRSLHEQLRDKGMQKDYLALVRGQWQSHTKVVQAPLLKNILQSGERIVRVSQEGKPSETRF
;
A
#
# COMPACT_ATOMS: atom_id res chain seq x y z
N MET A 1 21.88 -49.58 45.43
CA MET A 1 22.27 -49.00 44.12
C MET A 1 21.03 -49.08 43.24
N SER A 2 20.25 -48.00 43.15
CA SER A 2 20.31 -46.96 42.09
C SER A 2 19.69 -47.47 40.78
N GLY A 3 18.67 -46.88 40.17
CA GLY A 3 17.88 -45.66 40.39
C GLY A 3 16.61 -45.76 39.52
N ALA A 4 15.43 -45.42 40.03
CA ALA A 4 14.77 -44.11 39.89
C ALA A 4 14.41 -43.74 38.42
N ASN A 5 13.19 -44.12 38.02
CA ASN A 5 12.49 -43.60 36.84
C ASN A 5 12.17 -42.11 37.02
N ALA A 6 12.78 -41.25 36.21
CA ALA A 6 12.42 -39.85 36.12
C ALA A 6 11.37 -39.64 35.00
N SER A 7 10.14 -39.40 35.43
CA SER A 7 9.05 -38.86 34.61
C SER A 7 9.43 -37.45 34.16
N GLY A 8 9.76 -37.28 32.88
CA GLY A 8 9.97 -35.98 32.26
C GLY A 8 8.63 -35.32 31.97
N TYR A 9 8.17 -34.46 32.88
CA TYR A 9 7.10 -33.51 32.61
C TYR A 9 7.50 -32.63 31.41
N LEU A 10 6.70 -32.68 30.35
CA LEU A 10 6.67 -31.67 29.31
C LEU A 10 6.22 -30.35 29.96
N GLU A 11 7.19 -29.49 30.29
CA GLU A 11 6.89 -28.10 30.64
C GLU A 11 6.15 -27.46 29.46
N SER A 12 4.87 -27.18 29.68
CA SER A 12 4.07 -26.35 28.80
C SER A 12 4.77 -25.00 28.70
N ARG A 13 5.31 -24.69 27.52
CA ARG A 13 5.72 -23.33 27.15
C ARG A 13 4.48 -22.45 27.29
N THR A 14 4.39 -21.77 28.42
CA THR A 14 3.41 -20.73 28.65
C THR A 14 3.66 -19.64 27.63
N MET A 15 2.78 -19.58 26.62
CA MET A 15 2.73 -18.48 25.67
C MET A 15 2.52 -17.20 26.45
N LYS A 16 3.55 -16.34 26.50
CA LYS A 16 3.45 -14.99 27.07
C LYS A 16 2.51 -14.19 26.17
N THR A 17 1.25 -14.12 26.57
CA THR A 17 0.30 -13.16 26.02
C THR A 17 0.66 -11.79 26.57
N GLU A 18 1.52 -11.05 25.86
CA GLU A 18 1.72 -9.65 26.17
C GLU A 18 0.37 -8.94 26.13
N THR A 19 -0.02 -8.36 27.26
CA THR A 19 -1.28 -7.63 27.36
C THR A 19 -1.13 -6.35 26.54
N PRO A 20 -1.91 -6.15 25.47
CA PRO A 20 -1.71 -4.97 24.64
C PRO A 20 -2.02 -3.74 25.49
N THR A 21 -1.06 -2.82 25.56
CA THR A 21 -1.15 -1.56 26.31
C THR A 21 -1.55 -0.42 25.38
N VAL A 22 -2.01 0.68 25.97
CA VAL A 22 -2.31 1.91 25.22
C VAL A 22 -1.00 2.52 24.72
N LYS A 23 -0.94 2.87 23.43
CA LYS A 23 0.22 3.55 22.83
C LYS A 23 -0.07 5.04 22.67
N MET A 24 0.86 5.87 23.09
CA MET A 24 0.89 7.31 22.77
C MET A 24 1.95 7.53 21.70
N VAL A 25 1.59 8.17 20.59
CA VAL A 25 2.50 8.43 19.47
C VAL A 25 2.47 9.92 19.15
N ALA A 26 3.62 10.57 19.26
CA ALA A 26 3.81 11.94 18.79
C ALA A 26 4.06 11.92 17.27
N ILE A 27 3.35 12.76 16.53
CA ILE A 27 3.47 12.85 15.08
C ILE A 27 4.69 13.69 14.71
N ALA A 28 5.63 13.08 14.00
CA ALA A 28 6.80 13.76 13.47
C ALA A 28 6.44 14.62 12.24
N ALA A 29 7.31 15.57 11.89
CA ALA A 29 7.07 16.50 10.79
C ALA A 29 6.89 15.81 9.42
N ASP A 30 7.50 14.64 9.21
CA ASP A 30 7.36 13.85 7.99
C ASP A 30 6.04 13.08 7.92
N GLU A 31 5.35 12.88 9.05
CA GLU A 31 4.05 12.21 9.15
C GLU A 31 2.87 13.19 9.09
N ALA A 32 3.15 14.49 9.22
CA ALA A 32 2.14 15.54 9.12
C ALA A 32 1.47 15.58 7.73
N GLY A 33 0.18 15.90 7.71
CA GLY A 33 -0.68 15.93 6.53
C GLY A 33 -1.28 14.57 6.15
N GLN A 34 -0.81 13.46 6.74
CA GLN A 34 -1.39 12.13 6.54
C GLN A 34 -2.75 12.02 7.24
N ARG A 35 -3.73 11.35 6.60
CA ARG A 35 -5.01 11.02 7.25
C ARG A 35 -4.79 10.02 8.39
N ILE A 36 -5.50 10.21 9.51
CA ILE A 36 -5.40 9.34 10.69
C ILE A 36 -5.70 7.87 10.36
N ASP A 37 -6.65 7.59 9.46
CA ASP A 37 -6.95 6.20 9.07
C ASP A 37 -5.79 5.52 8.36
N ASN A 38 -5.09 6.24 7.49
CA ASN A 38 -3.87 5.75 6.85
C ASN A 38 -2.73 5.59 7.86
N PHE A 39 -2.58 6.54 8.79
CA PHE A 39 -1.55 6.44 9.84
C PHE A 39 -1.77 5.21 10.73
N LEU A 40 -3.01 4.97 11.16
CA LEU A 40 -3.37 3.80 11.95
C LEU A 40 -3.14 2.49 11.18
N ARG A 41 -3.34 2.45 9.87
CA ARG A 41 -3.01 1.26 9.05
C ARG A 41 -1.52 0.92 9.09
N THR A 42 -0.65 1.94 9.17
CA THR A 42 0.79 1.75 9.29
C THR A 42 1.18 1.31 10.70
N GLN A 43 0.58 1.91 11.74
CA GLN A 43 0.87 1.59 13.14
C GLN A 43 0.28 0.24 13.59
N LEU A 44 -0.88 -0.15 13.06
CA LEU A 44 -1.62 -1.35 13.41
C LEU A 44 -1.58 -2.37 12.25
N LYS A 45 -0.37 -2.83 11.90
CA LYS A 45 -0.19 -3.84 10.85
C LYS A 45 -1.04 -5.09 11.16
N GLY A 46 -1.71 -5.62 10.15
CA GLY A 46 -2.60 -6.79 10.29
C GLY A 46 -4.02 -6.48 10.77
N VAL A 47 -4.32 -5.28 11.28
CA VAL A 47 -5.68 -4.92 11.70
C VAL A 47 -6.57 -4.65 10.47
N PRO A 48 -7.74 -5.31 10.35
CA PRO A 48 -8.66 -5.06 9.23
C PRO A 48 -9.14 -3.60 9.16
N LYS A 49 -9.30 -3.08 7.95
CA LYS A 49 -9.79 -1.70 7.71
C LYS A 49 -11.11 -1.44 8.45
N SER A 50 -12.05 -2.38 8.44
CA SER A 50 -13.33 -2.27 9.16
C SER A 50 -13.15 -2.04 10.67
N MET A 51 -12.12 -2.66 11.27
CA MET A 51 -11.78 -2.50 12.68
C MET A 51 -11.16 -1.13 12.96
N ILE A 52 -10.25 -0.63 12.11
CA ILE A 52 -9.68 0.73 12.24
C ILE A 52 -10.79 1.78 12.23
N TYR A 53 -11.73 1.67 11.28
CA TYR A 53 -12.86 2.59 11.23
C TYR A 53 -13.78 2.43 12.45
N ARG A 54 -13.94 1.22 12.98
CA ARG A 54 -14.72 0.98 14.20
C ARG A 54 -14.10 1.66 15.42
N ILE A 55 -12.80 1.53 15.66
CA ILE A 55 -12.14 2.13 16.83
C ILE A 55 -12.11 3.68 16.75
N LEU A 56 -11.97 4.24 15.54
CA LEU A 56 -12.13 5.69 15.30
C LEU A 56 -13.57 6.14 15.58
N ARG A 57 -14.57 5.41 15.05
CA ARG A 57 -15.98 5.72 15.30
C ARG A 57 -16.38 5.55 16.76
N LYS A 58 -15.77 4.64 17.52
CA LYS A 58 -16.03 4.51 18.96
C LYS A 58 -15.29 5.55 19.80
N GLY A 59 -14.38 6.34 19.21
CA GLY A 59 -13.58 7.32 19.95
C GLY A 59 -12.51 6.69 20.85
N GLU A 60 -12.15 5.43 20.57
CA GLU A 60 -11.09 4.71 21.26
C GLU A 60 -9.72 5.26 20.84
N VAL A 61 -9.59 5.69 19.57
CA VAL A 61 -8.46 6.51 19.10
C VAL A 61 -8.74 7.99 19.34
N ARG A 62 -7.75 8.71 19.87
CA ARG A 62 -7.85 10.15 20.13
C ARG A 62 -6.62 10.90 19.63
N VAL A 63 -6.81 12.12 19.17
CA VAL A 63 -5.73 13.06 18.85
C VAL A 63 -5.86 14.24 19.81
N ASN A 64 -4.79 14.57 20.54
CA ASN A 64 -4.79 15.63 21.54
C ASN A 64 -5.99 15.53 22.50
N LYS A 65 -6.27 14.30 22.98
CA LYS A 65 -7.40 13.94 23.86
C LYS A 65 -8.81 14.07 23.24
N LYS A 66 -8.93 14.51 21.99
CA LYS A 66 -10.21 14.69 21.26
C LYS A 66 -10.50 13.53 20.31
N ARG A 67 -11.79 13.28 20.06
CA ARG A 67 -12.24 12.32 19.04
C ARG A 67 -12.13 12.96 17.65
N VAL A 68 -11.63 12.20 16.68
CA VAL A 68 -11.44 12.67 15.30
C VAL A 68 -12.16 11.78 14.29
N LYS A 69 -12.46 12.32 13.11
CA LYS A 69 -12.98 11.56 11.97
C LYS A 69 -11.85 10.86 11.22
N PRO A 70 -12.10 9.76 10.47
CA PRO A 70 -11.09 9.07 9.67
C PRO A 70 -10.33 9.97 8.69
N GLU A 71 -10.95 11.05 8.22
CA GLU A 71 -10.37 12.02 7.28
C GLU A 71 -9.46 13.05 7.94
N TYR A 72 -9.38 13.07 9.28
CA TYR A 72 -8.55 14.02 10.01
C TYR A 72 -7.10 13.92 9.55
N LYS A 73 -6.53 15.05 9.13
CA LYS A 73 -5.13 15.16 8.73
C LYS A 73 -4.29 15.49 9.95
N LEU A 74 -3.30 14.66 10.23
CA LEU A 74 -2.41 14.83 11.36
C LEU A 74 -1.54 16.07 11.19
N GLU A 75 -1.24 16.74 12.29
CA GLU A 75 -0.31 17.86 12.35
C GLU A 75 0.98 17.46 13.07
N ALA A 76 2.09 18.10 12.74
CA ALA A 76 3.35 17.85 13.43
C ALA A 76 3.18 18.23 14.92
N GLY A 77 3.56 17.33 15.82
CA GLY A 77 3.35 17.49 17.26
C GLY A 77 2.01 16.98 17.79
N ASP A 78 1.09 16.52 16.93
CA ASP A 78 -0.13 15.84 17.39
C ASP A 78 0.23 14.64 18.27
N GLU A 79 -0.46 14.48 19.40
CA GLU A 79 -0.39 13.26 20.22
C GLU A 79 -1.56 12.33 19.91
N VAL A 80 -1.25 11.19 19.30
CA VAL A 80 -2.22 10.14 18.98
C VAL A 80 -2.22 9.06 20.05
N ARG A 81 -3.36 8.93 20.74
CA ARG A 81 -3.65 7.79 21.62
C ARG A 81 -4.26 6.66 20.82
N ILE A 82 -3.61 5.51 20.80
CA ILE A 82 -4.06 4.30 20.11
C ILE A 82 -4.47 3.26 21.18
N PRO A 83 -5.70 2.72 21.13
CA PRO A 83 -6.14 1.71 22.07
C PRO A 83 -5.40 0.39 21.82
N PRO A 84 -5.37 -0.51 22.81
CA PRO A 84 -4.85 -1.85 22.59
C PRO A 84 -5.75 -2.62 21.62
N VAL A 85 -5.18 -3.02 20.48
CA VAL A 85 -5.89 -3.81 19.46
C VAL A 85 -5.24 -5.19 19.40
N ARG A 86 -5.99 -6.22 19.78
CA ARG A 86 -5.58 -7.61 19.54
C ARG A 86 -5.75 -7.94 18.07
N VAL A 87 -4.66 -8.26 17.40
CA VAL A 87 -4.69 -8.95 16.12
C VAL A 87 -4.57 -10.43 16.44
N ALA A 88 -5.42 -11.29 15.87
CA ALA A 88 -5.08 -12.70 15.83
C ALA A 88 -3.77 -12.79 15.03
N GLU A 89 -2.71 -13.33 15.63
CA GLU A 89 -1.51 -13.70 14.90
C GLU A 89 -1.98 -14.61 13.77
N ARG A 90 -2.01 -14.08 12.55
CA ARG A 90 -2.03 -14.96 11.39
C ARG A 90 -0.65 -15.58 11.40
N GLU A 91 -0.61 -16.90 11.50
CA GLU A 91 0.58 -17.69 11.19
C GLU A 91 1.24 -17.04 9.97
N GLU A 92 2.53 -16.71 10.10
CA GLU A 92 3.33 -16.28 8.97
C GLU A 92 3.23 -17.42 7.95
N GLU A 93 2.34 -17.26 6.96
CA GLU A 93 2.15 -18.27 5.92
C GLU A 93 3.52 -18.52 5.31
N ALA A 94 4.02 -19.74 5.55
CA ALA A 94 5.34 -20.19 5.15
C ALA A 94 5.63 -19.78 3.72
N VAL A 95 6.77 -19.10 3.52
CA VAL A 95 7.47 -18.80 2.26
C VAL A 95 6.69 -19.24 1.02
N SER A 96 5.65 -18.47 0.69
CA SER A 96 4.78 -18.76 -0.44
C SER A 96 5.59 -18.76 -1.75
N PRO A 97 5.13 -19.42 -2.83
CA PRO A 97 5.60 -19.20 -4.22
C PRO A 97 5.75 -17.72 -4.63
N HIS A 98 5.24 -16.78 -3.83
CA HIS A 98 5.57 -15.37 -3.89
C HIS A 98 7.07 -15.07 -3.74
N LEU A 99 7.86 -15.80 -2.94
CA LEU A 99 9.27 -15.44 -2.69
C LEU A 99 10.13 -15.44 -3.97
N GLN A 100 9.85 -16.35 -4.91
CA GLN A 100 10.54 -16.38 -6.21
C GLN A 100 10.16 -15.19 -7.09
N LYS A 101 8.86 -14.83 -7.16
CA LYS A 101 8.41 -13.61 -7.85
C LYS A 101 8.96 -12.34 -7.21
N VAL A 102 9.15 -12.39 -5.91
CA VAL A 102 9.68 -11.31 -5.08
C VAL A 102 11.18 -11.15 -5.31
N ALA A 103 11.96 -12.24 -5.35
CA ALA A 103 13.37 -12.22 -5.71
C ALA A 103 13.59 -11.66 -7.13
N ALA A 104 12.73 -12.03 -8.09
CA ALA A 104 12.78 -11.45 -9.44
C ALA A 104 12.53 -9.93 -9.47
N LEU A 105 11.91 -9.32 -8.43
CA LEU A 105 11.71 -7.87 -8.38
C LEU A 105 13.04 -7.11 -8.23
N SER A 106 14.06 -7.68 -7.59
CA SER A 106 15.36 -6.99 -7.47
C SER A 106 16.10 -6.94 -8.81
N GLU A 107 15.87 -7.91 -9.69
CA GLU A 107 16.47 -7.95 -11.03
C GLU A 107 15.88 -6.93 -12.00
N VAL A 108 14.68 -6.41 -11.71
CA VAL A 108 13.99 -5.42 -12.55
C VAL A 108 14.08 -4.00 -12.00
N ILE A 109 14.98 -3.73 -11.05
CA ILE A 109 15.26 -2.37 -10.57
C ILE A 109 16.05 -1.63 -11.66
N LEU A 110 15.47 -0.54 -12.17
CA LEU A 110 16.10 0.34 -13.15
C LEU A 110 16.95 1.42 -12.50
N TYR A 111 16.49 1.94 -11.36
CA TYR A 111 17.14 3.03 -10.64
C TYR A 111 16.72 3.02 -9.17
N GLU A 112 17.64 3.36 -8.28
CA GLU A 112 17.34 3.56 -6.87
C GLU A 112 18.24 4.64 -6.26
N ASP A 113 17.64 5.56 -5.50
CA ASP A 113 18.34 6.49 -4.61
C ASP A 113 17.67 6.55 -3.23
N ASP A 114 18.05 7.50 -2.38
CA ASP A 114 17.47 7.65 -1.03
C ASP A 114 15.97 7.99 -1.00
N HIS A 115 15.41 8.48 -2.10
CA HIS A 115 14.06 9.03 -2.19
C HIS A 115 13.12 8.16 -3.01
N ILE A 116 13.60 7.52 -4.08
CA ILE A 116 12.79 6.75 -5.02
C ILE A 116 13.44 5.42 -5.41
N LEU A 117 12.58 4.50 -5.83
CA LEU A 117 12.90 3.24 -6.47
C LEU A 117 12.10 3.16 -7.77
N VAL A 118 12.76 2.82 -8.88
CA VAL A 118 12.16 2.72 -10.20
C VAL A 118 12.30 1.29 -10.69
N LEU A 119 11.18 0.66 -11.03
CA LEU A 119 11.13 -0.71 -11.51
C LEU A 119 10.73 -0.78 -12.98
N ASN A 120 11.27 -1.73 -13.72
CA ASN A 120 10.69 -2.23 -14.95
C ASN A 120 9.66 -3.31 -14.61
N LYS A 121 8.42 -2.91 -14.32
CA LYS A 121 7.37 -3.85 -13.93
C LYS A 121 7.08 -4.83 -15.09
N PRO A 122 7.17 -6.15 -14.89
CA PRO A 122 6.77 -7.10 -15.92
C PRO A 122 5.24 -7.09 -16.13
N SER A 123 4.80 -7.51 -17.32
CA SER A 123 3.38 -7.77 -17.59
C SER A 123 2.88 -8.95 -16.74
N GLY A 124 1.57 -9.04 -16.51
CA GLY A 124 0.93 -10.05 -15.67
C GLY A 124 1.07 -9.83 -14.16
N THR A 125 1.84 -8.82 -13.72
CA THR A 125 2.05 -8.51 -12.30
C THR A 125 1.24 -7.29 -11.86
N ALA A 126 0.39 -7.46 -10.85
CA ALA A 126 -0.38 -6.37 -10.26
C ALA A 126 0.51 -5.50 -9.35
N VAL A 127 0.30 -4.19 -9.35
CA VAL A 127 1.09 -3.27 -8.50
C VAL A 127 0.75 -3.37 -7.02
N HIS A 128 -0.48 -3.76 -6.69
CA HIS A 128 -0.99 -3.94 -5.33
C HIS A 128 -1.98 -5.11 -5.32
N GLY A 129 -2.11 -5.78 -4.17
CA GLY A 129 -3.19 -6.74 -3.91
C GLY A 129 -4.58 -6.14 -4.19
N GLY A 130 -5.45 -6.92 -4.84
CA GLY A 130 -6.79 -6.53 -5.26
C GLY A 130 -7.88 -7.45 -4.69
N SER A 131 -9.12 -7.29 -5.15
CA SER A 131 -10.26 -8.16 -4.83
C SER A 131 -10.13 -9.53 -5.52
N GLY A 132 -9.19 -10.35 -5.04
CA GLY A 132 -8.91 -11.70 -5.56
C GLY A 132 -7.43 -12.06 -5.70
N LEU A 133 -6.52 -11.10 -5.51
CA LEU A 133 -5.06 -11.30 -5.53
C LEU A 133 -4.47 -10.82 -4.19
N SER A 134 -3.86 -11.72 -3.45
CA SER A 134 -3.25 -11.46 -2.14
C SER A 134 -1.93 -10.67 -2.20
N PHE A 135 -1.33 -10.52 -3.39
CA PHE A 135 0.07 -10.10 -3.50
C PHE A 135 0.36 -9.32 -4.79
N GLY A 136 0.91 -8.10 -4.67
CA GLY A 136 1.38 -7.27 -5.78
C GLY A 136 2.83 -6.78 -5.58
N VAL A 137 3.32 -5.95 -6.50
CA VAL A 137 4.69 -5.39 -6.47
C VAL A 137 5.01 -4.74 -5.13
N ILE A 138 4.12 -3.89 -4.61
CA ILE A 138 4.39 -3.14 -3.38
C ILE A 138 4.43 -4.04 -2.14
N GLU A 139 3.60 -5.10 -2.09
CA GLU A 139 3.69 -6.13 -1.04
C GLU A 139 5.02 -6.85 -1.11
N GLY A 140 5.45 -7.23 -2.32
CA GLY A 140 6.73 -7.89 -2.56
C GLY A 140 7.94 -7.07 -2.14
N LEU A 141 7.96 -5.79 -2.50
CA LEU A 141 9.03 -4.88 -2.08
C LEU A 141 9.10 -4.72 -0.57
N ARG A 142 7.95 -4.64 0.11
CA ARG A 142 7.89 -4.55 1.58
C ARG A 142 8.35 -5.84 2.26
N ALA A 143 8.07 -6.99 1.65
CA ALA A 143 8.56 -8.28 2.13
C ALA A 143 10.08 -8.41 1.96
N LEU A 144 10.66 -7.94 0.84
CA LEU A 144 12.11 -7.91 0.62
C LEU A 144 12.86 -6.93 1.51
N ARG A 145 12.17 -5.88 1.95
CA ARG A 145 12.77 -4.76 2.66
C ARG A 145 12.02 -4.52 3.96
N PRO A 146 12.03 -5.48 4.90
CA PRO A 146 11.30 -5.37 6.15
C PRO A 146 11.74 -4.16 6.98
N GLU A 147 13.02 -3.78 6.87
CA GLU A 147 13.61 -2.61 7.55
C GLU A 147 13.23 -1.27 6.91
N ALA A 148 12.68 -1.27 5.69
CA ALA A 148 12.25 -0.03 5.05
C ALA A 148 11.03 0.55 5.78
N ARG A 149 11.23 1.67 6.46
CA ARG A 149 10.17 2.37 7.21
C ARG A 149 9.02 2.85 6.32
N PHE A 150 9.31 3.14 5.05
CA PHE A 150 8.33 3.67 4.11
C PHE A 150 8.64 3.19 2.68
N LEU A 151 7.64 2.59 2.05
CA LEU A 151 7.60 2.28 0.62
C LEU A 151 6.16 2.44 0.16
N GLU A 152 5.91 3.32 -0.81
CA GLU A 152 4.58 3.53 -1.38
C GLU A 152 4.63 3.74 -2.89
N LEU A 153 3.61 3.24 -3.58
CA LEU A 153 3.46 3.45 -5.03
C LEU A 153 3.17 4.93 -5.32
N VAL A 154 3.93 5.52 -6.25
CA VAL A 154 3.71 6.89 -6.73
C VAL A 154 2.57 6.93 -7.75
N HIS A 155 2.48 5.90 -8.58
CA HIS A 155 1.41 5.68 -9.53
C HIS A 155 1.16 4.18 -9.72
N ARG A 156 0.15 3.84 -10.51
CA ARG A 156 -0.17 2.45 -10.87
C ARG A 156 0.02 2.23 -12.36
N LEU A 157 0.40 1.00 -12.68
CA LEU A 157 0.22 0.40 -14.00
C LEU A 157 -0.83 -0.71 -13.86
N ASP A 158 -1.59 -0.98 -14.91
CA ASP A 158 -2.50 -2.12 -14.91
C ASP A 158 -1.70 -3.43 -14.93
N ARG A 159 -2.34 -4.54 -14.55
CA ARG A 159 -1.68 -5.83 -14.36
C ARG A 159 -0.88 -6.24 -15.60
N ASP A 160 -1.50 -6.11 -16.76
CA ASP A 160 -0.97 -6.60 -18.02
C ASP A 160 -0.14 -5.54 -18.78
N THR A 161 -0.03 -4.32 -18.25
CA THR A 161 0.87 -3.27 -18.75
C THR A 161 2.26 -3.44 -18.13
N SER A 162 3.31 -3.62 -18.93
CA SER A 162 4.70 -3.58 -18.46
C SER A 162 5.26 -2.15 -18.47
N GLY A 163 6.43 -1.95 -17.84
CA GLY A 163 7.22 -0.73 -17.96
C GLY A 163 7.51 -0.03 -16.64
N VAL A 164 7.88 1.23 -16.74
CA VAL A 164 8.43 2.04 -15.64
C VAL A 164 7.39 2.26 -14.54
N LEU A 165 7.70 1.82 -13.32
CA LEU A 165 6.87 2.01 -12.12
C LEU A 165 7.69 2.70 -11.03
N LEU A 166 7.22 3.85 -10.56
CA LEU A 166 7.85 4.60 -9.46
C LEU A 166 7.29 4.19 -8.09
N VAL A 167 8.21 4.00 -7.14
CA VAL A 167 7.96 3.77 -5.72
C VAL A 167 8.72 4.81 -4.91
N ALA A 168 8.05 5.47 -3.98
CA ALA A 168 8.68 6.43 -3.08
C ALA A 168 9.19 5.74 -1.81
N LYS A 169 10.44 6.04 -1.43
CA LYS A 169 11.10 5.60 -0.19
C LYS A 169 10.96 6.60 0.97
N LYS A 170 10.46 7.81 0.68
CA LYS A 170 10.13 8.84 1.69
C LYS A 170 8.75 9.47 1.42
N ARG A 171 8.07 9.88 2.50
CA ARG A 171 6.78 10.59 2.42
C ARG A 171 6.89 11.93 1.68
N SER A 172 7.96 12.68 1.94
CA SER A 172 8.24 13.95 1.25
C SER A 172 8.38 13.76 -0.27
N ALA A 173 9.10 12.72 -0.69
CA ALA A 173 9.24 12.35 -2.10
C ALA A 173 7.89 11.95 -2.71
N LEU A 174 7.09 11.12 -2.01
CA LEU A 174 5.75 10.75 -2.48
C LEU A 174 4.86 11.98 -2.69
N ARG A 175 4.86 12.92 -1.74
CA ARG A 175 4.08 14.16 -1.83
C ARG A 175 4.50 14.99 -3.05
N SER A 176 5.81 15.22 -3.21
CA SER A 176 6.34 15.98 -4.35
C SER A 176 6.00 15.32 -5.69
N LEU A 177 6.15 14.00 -5.81
CA LEU A 177 5.83 13.28 -7.05
C LEU A 177 4.33 13.28 -7.36
N HIS A 178 3.48 13.21 -6.34
CA HIS A 178 2.02 13.37 -6.51
C HIS A 178 1.63 14.78 -6.94
N GLU A 179 2.32 15.81 -6.46
CA GLU A 179 2.13 17.20 -6.92
C GLU A 179 2.53 17.32 -8.39
N GLN A 180 3.70 16.84 -8.79
CA GLN A 180 4.14 16.83 -10.19
C GLN A 180 3.17 16.07 -11.11
N LEU A 181 2.62 14.94 -10.65
CA LEU A 181 1.59 14.19 -11.37
C LEU A 181 0.28 14.98 -11.52
N ARG A 182 -0.14 15.71 -10.49
CA ARG A 182 -1.36 16.52 -10.49
C ARG A 182 -1.23 17.73 -11.41
N ASP A 183 -0.06 18.36 -11.37
CA ASP A 183 0.25 19.59 -12.12
C ASP A 183 0.74 19.27 -13.54
N LYS A 184 0.71 18.00 -13.94
CA LYS A 184 1.15 17.50 -15.25
C LYS A 184 2.63 17.80 -15.57
N GLY A 185 3.47 17.98 -14.54
CA GLY A 185 4.91 18.18 -14.69
C GLY A 185 5.71 16.90 -14.99
N MET A 186 5.08 15.72 -14.91
CA MET A 186 5.72 14.44 -15.20
C MET A 186 5.25 13.88 -16.55
N GLN A 187 6.18 13.81 -17.52
CA GLN A 187 5.95 13.16 -18.81
C GLN A 187 5.99 11.63 -18.65
N LYS A 188 5.02 10.95 -19.29
CA LYS A 188 4.91 9.49 -19.29
C LYS A 188 4.63 9.01 -20.70
N ASP A 189 5.63 8.39 -21.31
CA ASP A 189 5.53 7.88 -22.67
C ASP A 189 5.27 6.37 -22.65
N TYR A 190 4.36 5.94 -23.51
CA TYR A 190 3.95 4.54 -23.63
C TYR A 190 4.14 4.08 -25.07
N LEU A 191 4.79 2.93 -25.23
CA LEU A 191 4.84 2.24 -26.51
C LEU A 191 3.64 1.28 -26.59
N ALA A 192 2.83 1.41 -27.63
CA ALA A 192 1.67 0.56 -27.87
C ALA A 192 1.65 0.04 -29.30
N LEU A 193 1.35 -1.25 -29.46
CA LEU A 193 1.02 -1.86 -30.74
C LEU A 193 -0.50 -1.99 -30.84
N VAL A 194 -1.09 -1.44 -31.90
CA VAL A 194 -2.55 -1.40 -32.12
C VAL A 194 -2.96 -2.28 -33.29
N ARG A 195 -4.20 -2.75 -33.26
CA ARG A 195 -4.78 -3.51 -34.37
C ARG A 195 -5.29 -2.56 -35.46
N GLY A 196 -4.87 -2.80 -36.71
CA GLY A 196 -5.25 -1.99 -37.86
C GLY A 196 -4.23 -0.89 -38.18
N GLN A 197 -4.63 0.08 -39.00
CA GLN A 197 -3.79 1.22 -39.36
C GLN A 197 -4.14 2.43 -38.49
N TRP A 198 -3.14 2.99 -37.81
CA TRP A 198 -3.34 4.20 -37.02
C TRP A 198 -3.52 5.41 -37.94
N GLN A 199 -4.56 6.19 -37.68
CA GLN A 199 -4.85 7.39 -38.45
C GLN A 199 -3.79 8.46 -38.13
N SER A 200 -2.98 8.85 -39.13
CA SER A 200 -1.85 9.77 -38.95
C SER A 200 -2.25 11.15 -38.41
N HIS A 201 -3.49 11.58 -38.68
CA HIS A 201 -4.07 12.83 -38.20
C HIS A 201 -4.57 12.77 -36.74
N THR A 202 -4.70 11.58 -36.15
CA THR A 202 -5.10 11.42 -34.75
C THR A 202 -3.90 11.59 -33.84
N LYS A 203 -3.71 12.83 -33.34
CA LYS A 203 -2.62 13.21 -32.42
C LYS A 203 -3.06 13.34 -30.97
N VAL A 204 -4.34 13.61 -30.75
CA VAL A 204 -4.90 13.81 -29.40
C VAL A 204 -6.26 13.13 -29.35
N VAL A 205 -6.51 12.38 -28.27
CA VAL A 205 -7.83 11.84 -27.95
C VAL A 205 -8.26 12.41 -26.61
N GLN A 206 -9.37 13.14 -26.62
CA GLN A 206 -10.02 13.67 -25.43
C GLN A 206 -11.37 12.97 -25.24
N ALA A 207 -11.48 12.19 -24.17
CA ALA A 207 -12.69 11.40 -23.91
C ALA A 207 -12.88 11.28 -22.39
N PRO A 208 -13.94 11.85 -21.80
CA PRO A 208 -14.16 11.70 -20.37
C PRO A 208 -14.49 10.24 -20.01
N LEU A 209 -13.92 9.77 -18.90
CA LEU A 209 -13.93 8.37 -18.49
C LEU A 209 -14.72 8.18 -17.19
N LEU A 210 -15.81 7.42 -17.26
CA LEU A 210 -16.63 7.05 -16.11
C LEU A 210 -16.19 5.67 -15.59
N LYS A 211 -15.98 5.59 -14.27
CA LYS A 211 -15.59 4.35 -13.58
C LYS A 211 -16.84 3.71 -12.97
N ASN A 212 -17.11 2.46 -13.35
CA ASN A 212 -18.18 1.66 -12.76
C ASN A 212 -17.57 0.50 -11.97
N ILE A 213 -18.21 0.15 -10.85
CA ILE A 213 -17.90 -1.05 -10.08
C ILE A 213 -19.06 -2.01 -10.32
N LEU A 214 -18.78 -3.12 -11.00
CA LEU A 214 -19.75 -4.18 -11.18
C LEU A 214 -20.07 -4.85 -9.84
N GLN A 215 -21.22 -5.54 -9.76
CA GLN A 215 -21.58 -6.35 -8.58
C GLN A 215 -20.54 -7.44 -8.29
N SER A 216 -19.80 -7.91 -9.31
CA SER A 216 -18.66 -8.83 -9.18
C SER A 216 -17.41 -8.20 -8.53
N GLY A 217 -17.40 -6.89 -8.28
CA GLY A 217 -16.25 -6.14 -7.79
C GLY A 217 -15.27 -5.71 -8.88
N GLU A 218 -15.49 -6.14 -10.14
CA GLU A 218 -14.68 -5.74 -11.27
C GLU A 218 -14.90 -4.27 -11.63
N ARG A 219 -13.81 -3.55 -11.91
CA ARG A 219 -13.84 -2.13 -12.26
C ARG A 219 -13.77 -1.96 -13.76
N ILE A 220 -14.83 -1.43 -14.36
CA ILE A 220 -14.87 -1.14 -15.79
C ILE A 220 -14.79 0.38 -15.99
N VAL A 221 -14.09 0.79 -17.04
CA VAL A 221 -14.01 2.18 -17.47
C VAL A 221 -14.66 2.31 -18.84
N ARG A 222 -15.56 3.28 -19.00
CA ARG A 222 -16.22 3.57 -20.27
C ARG A 222 -16.16 5.06 -20.58
N VAL A 223 -16.18 5.40 -21.88
CA VAL A 223 -16.35 6.79 -22.32
C VAL A 223 -17.78 7.25 -21.99
N SER A 224 -17.90 8.38 -21.31
CA SER A 224 -19.19 8.96 -20.93
C SER A 224 -19.00 10.43 -20.56
N GLN A 225 -19.97 11.28 -20.91
CA GLN A 225 -19.94 12.72 -20.57
C GLN A 225 -19.98 12.98 -19.05
N GLU A 226 -20.51 12.04 -18.26
CA GLU A 226 -20.50 12.09 -16.79
C GLU A 226 -19.13 11.66 -16.19
N GLY A 227 -18.20 11.24 -17.04
CA GLY A 227 -16.87 10.80 -16.68
C GLY A 227 -15.92 11.92 -16.30
N LYS A 228 -14.76 11.55 -15.73
CA LYS A 228 -13.69 12.53 -15.47
C LYS A 228 -12.95 12.85 -16.77
N PRO A 229 -12.54 14.11 -17.01
CA PRO A 229 -11.75 14.47 -18.18
C PRO A 229 -10.49 13.59 -18.31
N SER A 230 -10.23 13.13 -19.53
CA SER A 230 -9.02 12.37 -19.89
C SER A 230 -8.54 12.82 -21.26
N GLU A 231 -7.22 12.98 -21.38
CA GLU A 231 -6.53 13.35 -22.62
C GLU A 231 -5.31 12.45 -22.79
N THR A 232 -5.14 11.89 -23.99
CA THR A 232 -3.95 11.13 -24.39
C THR A 232 -3.41 11.72 -25.69
N ARG A 233 -2.08 11.87 -25.78
CA ARG A 233 -1.37 12.36 -26.96
C ARG A 233 -0.53 11.22 -27.56
N PHE A 234 -0.43 11.20 -28.89
CA PHE A 234 0.23 10.15 -29.69
C PHE A 234 1.21 10.73 -30.71
#